data_AF-A0A7T4A249-F1
#
_entry.id   AF-A0A7T4A249-F1
#
_cell.length_a   1.000
_cell.length_b   1.000
_cell.length_c   1.000
_cell.angle_alpha   90.00
_cell.angle_beta   90.00
_cell.angle_gamma   90.00
#
_symmetry.space_group_name_H-M   'P 1'
#
loop_
_entity.id
_entity.type
_entity.pdbx_description
1 polymer ?
#
loop_
_entity_poly.entity_id
_entity_poly.type
_entity_poly.pdbx_seq_one_letter_code
_entity_poly.pdbx_strand_id
1 'polypeptide(L)' 'MLTAKQVAEILNCSVQHVYRLRGRGDLPAIAVGGMYRYSPEELRRYIDR' A
#
# COMPACT_ATOMS: atom_id res chain seq x y z
N MET A 1 -3.92 -8.07 6.58
CA MET A 1 -3.73 -7.36 5.29
C MET A 1 -4.45 -6.02 5.35
N LEU A 2 -3.82 -4.95 4.85
CA LEU A 2 -4.32 -3.57 4.89
C LEU A 2 -5.01 -3.17 3.59
N THR A 3 -5.99 -2.28 3.65
CA THR A 3 -6.58 -1.62 2.48
C THR A 3 -5.72 -0.44 2.01
N ALA A 4 -5.90 -0.01 0.76
CA ALA A 4 -5.27 1.22 0.27
C ALA A 4 -5.62 2.45 1.14
N LYS A 5 -6.82 2.49 1.74
CA LYS A 5 -7.24 3.55 2.65
C LYS A 5 -6.44 3.54 3.95
N GLN A 6 -6.30 2.38 4.59
CA GLN A 6 -5.52 2.24 5.83
C GLN A 6 -4.04 2.55 5.59
N VAL A 7 -3.48 2.11 4.46
CA VAL A 7 -2.10 2.45 4.08
C VAL A 7 -1.94 3.97 3.91
N ALA A 8 -2.92 4.63 3.27
CA ALA A 8 -2.89 6.08 3.08
C ALA A 8 -2.93 6.84 4.42
N GLU A 9 -3.72 6.36 5.39
CA GLU A 9 -3.75 6.89 6.75
C GLU A 9 -2.39 6.72 7.46
N ILE A 10 -1.75 5.55 7.34
CA ILE A 10 -0.44 5.28 7.95
C ILE A 10 0.68 6.13 7.33
N LEU A 11 0.70 6.26 6.01
CA LEU A 11 1.70 7.04 5.28
C LEU A 11 1.40 8.54 5.24
N ASN A 12 0.30 8.97 5.86
CA ASN A 12 -0.19 10.35 5.81
C ASN A 12 -0.25 10.91 4.36
N CYS A 13 -0.77 10.11 3.43
CA CYS A 13 -0.83 10.44 2.01
C CYS A 13 -2.23 10.20 1.44
N SER A 14 -2.44 10.52 0.16
CA SER A 14 -3.70 10.21 -0.52
C SER A 14 -3.76 8.74 -0.95
N VAL A 15 -4.96 8.17 -1.06
CA VAL A 15 -5.17 6.81 -1.59
C VAL A 15 -4.65 6.67 -3.03
N GLN A 16 -4.77 7.73 -3.84
CA GLN A 16 -4.18 7.78 -5.18
C GLN A 16 -2.65 7.64 -5.15
N HIS A 17 -1.99 8.23 -4.15
CA HIS A 17 -0.55 8.06 -3.97
C HIS A 17 -0.20 6.59 -3.69
N VAL A 18 -0.96 5.90 -2.82
CA VAL A 18 -0.77 4.47 -2.56
C VAL A 18 -0.92 3.63 -3.84
N TYR A 19 -1.92 3.90 -4.67
CA TYR A 19 -2.06 3.21 -5.96
C TYR A 19 -0.91 3.51 -6.92
N ARG A 20 -0.35 4.72 -6.88
CA ARG A 20 0.82 5.09 -7.68
C ARG A 20 2.07 4.33 -7.22
N LEU A 21 2.30 4.21 -5.91
CA LEU A 21 3.40 3.40 -5.35
C LEU A 21 3.26 1.94 -5.80
N ARG A 22 2.04 1.39 -5.74
CA ARG A 22 1.77 0.04 -6.26
C ARG A 22 2.04 -0.07 -7.76
N GLY A 23 1.60 0.91 -8.55
CA GLY A 23 1.81 0.94 -10.00
C GLY A 23 3.27 1.07 -10.41
N ARG A 24 4.11 1.69 -9.57
CA ARG A 24 5.57 1.79 -9.75
C ARG A 24 6.33 0.56 -9.26
N GLY A 25 5.68 -0.30 -8.46
CA GLY A 25 6.31 -1.45 -7.81
C GLY A 25 7.00 -1.12 -6.48
N ASP A 26 6.93 0.13 -6.01
CA ASP A 26 7.55 0.58 -4.76
C ASP A 26 6.88 -0.01 -3.52
N LEU A 27 5.56 -0.23 -3.60
CA LEU A 27 4.79 -0.85 -2.52
C LEU A 27 3.97 -2.04 -3.07
N PRO A 28 4.43 -3.28 -2.88
CA PRO A 28 3.76 -4.46 -3.43
C PRO A 28 2.40 -4.69 -2.76
N ALA A 29 1.46 -5.21 -3.56
CA ALA A 29 0.11 -5.51 -3.12
C ALA A 29 -0.42 -6.77 -3.80
N ILE A 30 -1.35 -7.44 -3.14
CA ILE A 30 -2.01 -8.65 -3.64
C ILE A 30 -3.45 -8.29 -4.02
N ALA A 31 -3.88 -8.73 -5.21
CA ALA A 31 -5.27 -8.59 -5.63
C ALA A 31 -6.14 -9.66 -4.93
N VAL A 32 -7.13 -9.22 -4.16
CA VAL A 32 -8.07 -10.08 -3.44
C VAL A 32 -9.48 -9.57 -3.72
N GLY A 33 -10.28 -10.34 -4.47
CA GLY A 33 -11.67 -10.00 -4.78
C GLY A 33 -11.83 -8.66 -5.50
N GLY A 34 -10.92 -8.34 -6.45
CA GLY A 34 -10.95 -7.07 -7.19
C GLY A 34 -10.42 -5.86 -6.43
N MET A 35 -10.01 -6.03 -5.17
CA MET A 35 -9.37 -4.98 -4.37
C MET A 35 -7.90 -5.29 -4.10
N TYR A 36 -7.09 -4.26 -3.91
CA TYR A 36 -5.68 -4.41 -3.56
C TYR A 36 -5.50 -4.42 -2.05
N ARG A 37 -4.74 -5.41 -1.58
CA ARG A 37 -4.40 -5.63 -0.18
C ARG A 37 -2.90 -5.56 0.00
N TYR A 38 -2.49 -4.83 1.03
CA TYR A 38 -1.08 -4.55 1.32
C TYR A 38 -0.65 -5.34 2.55
N SER A 39 0.54 -5.95 2.50
CA SER A 39 1.12 -6.59 3.67
C SER A 39 1.64 -5.52 4.63
N PRO A 40 1.36 -5.61 5.95
CA PRO A 40 1.98 -4.76 6.95
C PRO A 40 3.51 -4.84 6.93
N GLU A 41 4.07 -6.01 6.63
CA GLU A 41 5.53 -6.25 6.59
C GLU A 41 6.18 -5.47 5.44
N GLU A 42 5.58 -5.53 4.25
CA GLU A 42 6.06 -4.78 3.08
C GLU A 42 5.89 -3.27 3.28
N LEU A 43 4.80 -2.84 3.91
CA LEU A 43 4.62 -1.44 4.29
C LEU A 43 5.69 -0.98 5.28
N ARG A 44 6.04 -1.81 6.26
CA ARG A 44 7.11 -1.51 7.21
C ARG A 44 8.46 -1.36 6.50
N ARG A 45 8.80 -2.29 5.60
CA ARG A 45 10.01 -2.20 4.76
C ARG A 45 10.07 -0.95 3.90
N TYR A 46 8.92 -0.49 3.39
CA TYR A 46 8.85 0.76 2.63
C TYR A 46 9.11 2.00 3.52
N ILE A 47 8.62 2.00 4.76
CA ILE A 47 8.82 3.11 5.71
C ILE A 47 10.26 3.16 6.24
N ASP A 48 10.87 2.00 6.49
CA ASP A 48 12.23 1.88 7.04
C ASP A 48 13.34 2.14 6.00
N ARG A 49 12.98 2.44 4.75
CA ARG A 49 13.90 2.63 3.62
C ARG A 49 14.18 4.11 3.36
#